data_AF-A0A453S014-F1
#
_entry.id   AF-A0A453S014-F1
#
_cell.length_a   1.000
_cell.length_b   1.000
_cell.length_c   1.000
_cell.angle_alpha   90.00
_cell.angle_beta   90.00
_cell.angle_gamma   90.00
#
_symmetry.space_group_name_H-M   'P 1'
#
loop_
_entity.id
_entity.type
_entity.pdbx_description
1 polymer ?
#
loop_
_entity_poly.entity_id
_entity_poly.type
_entity_poly.pdbx_seq_one_letter_code
_entity_poly.pdbx_strand_id
1 'polypeptide(L)'
;QVGAPARVGLVAPVDVVVPPGNTGLDPSQTSFFQVLNIPTKINKGTVEITIPVELIKKGDKVGSSESALLAKLGIRPFSYGLVICNVYDSGSVFSPEVLDLTEEDLMDKFASGVSMVASLSLAISYPTMAAAPHMFLNAYKNVLAVALETDYSYDHA
;
A
#
# COMPACT_ATOMS: atom_id res chain seq x y z
N GLN A 1 -7.35 -15.23 -9.84
CA GLN A 1 -7.25 -13.92 -10.52
C GLN A 1 -6.55 -14.16 -11.85
N VAL A 2 -7.18 -13.83 -12.99
CA VAL A 2 -6.62 -14.07 -14.34
C VAL A 2 -6.37 -12.73 -15.01
N GLY A 3 -5.13 -12.50 -15.45
CA GLY A 3 -4.78 -11.29 -16.19
C GLY A 3 -5.53 -11.23 -17.52
N ALA A 4 -6.29 -10.17 -17.74
CA ALA A 4 -7.05 -9.96 -18.97
C ALA A 4 -6.88 -8.53 -19.51
N PRO A 5 -7.11 -8.34 -20.81
CA PRO A 5 -6.94 -7.05 -21.46
C PRO A 5 -8.01 -6.05 -21.01
N ALA A 6 -7.67 -4.76 -21.06
CA ALA A 6 -8.62 -3.68 -20.87
C ALA A 6 -9.66 -3.70 -22.00
N ARG A 7 -10.97 -3.71 -21.68
CA ARG A 7 -12.04 -3.65 -22.68
C ARG A 7 -12.47 -2.21 -22.91
N VAL A 8 -12.78 -1.88 -24.16
CA VAL A 8 -13.24 -0.55 -24.58
C VAL A 8 -14.53 -0.17 -23.84
N GLY A 9 -14.57 1.05 -23.33
CA GLY A 9 -15.77 1.63 -22.69
C GLY A 9 -16.00 1.22 -21.24
N LEU A 10 -15.19 0.31 -20.67
CA LEU A 10 -15.21 0.04 -19.23
C LEU A 10 -14.42 1.12 -18.47
N VAL A 11 -14.79 1.30 -17.21
CA VAL A 11 -14.06 2.16 -16.27
C VAL A 11 -12.82 1.41 -15.76
N ALA A 12 -11.66 2.05 -15.78
CA ALA A 12 -10.44 1.46 -15.28
C ALA A 12 -10.46 1.30 -13.75
N PRO A 13 -10.30 0.07 -13.21
CA PRO A 13 -10.26 -0.17 -11.76
C PRO A 13 -8.92 0.20 -11.11
N VAL A 14 -7.85 0.24 -11.90
CA VAL A 14 -6.47 0.55 -11.49
C VAL A 14 -5.82 1.47 -12.53
N ASP A 15 -4.83 2.23 -12.10
CA ASP A 15 -4.01 3.05 -12.99
C ASP A 15 -3.18 2.15 -13.92
N VAL A 16 -3.12 2.51 -15.20
CA VAL A 16 -2.40 1.73 -16.22
C VAL A 16 -1.17 2.49 -16.67
N VAL A 17 0.01 1.94 -16.37
CA VAL A 17 1.30 2.53 -16.75
C VAL A 17 1.96 1.67 -17.82
N VAL A 18 2.47 2.32 -18.87
CA VAL A 18 3.26 1.63 -19.89
C VAL A 18 4.74 1.78 -19.56
N PRO A 19 5.50 0.67 -19.41
CA PRO A 19 6.92 0.74 -19.10
C PRO A 19 7.75 1.23 -20.31
N PRO A 20 8.92 1.86 -20.06
CA PRO A 20 9.84 2.20 -21.14
C PRO A 20 10.44 0.93 -21.74
N GLY A 21 10.67 0.93 -23.05
CA GLY A 21 11.23 -0.22 -23.75
C GLY A 21 10.83 -0.31 -25.22
N ASN A 22 11.43 -1.27 -25.91
CA ASN A 22 11.14 -1.53 -27.31
C ASN A 22 9.77 -2.22 -27.45
N THR A 23 8.90 -1.65 -28.25
CA THR A 23 7.53 -2.16 -28.47
C THR A 23 7.47 -3.24 -29.53
N GLY A 24 8.52 -3.39 -30.36
CA GLY A 24 8.54 -4.36 -31.47
C GLY A 24 7.58 -4.04 -32.61
N LEU A 25 6.97 -2.86 -32.62
CA LEU A 25 6.05 -2.42 -33.68
C LEU A 25 6.79 -1.69 -34.81
N ASP A 26 6.24 -1.82 -36.01
CA ASP A 26 6.75 -1.16 -37.22
C ASP A 26 6.68 0.38 -37.12
N PRO A 27 7.65 1.11 -37.72
CA PRO A 27 7.70 2.58 -37.68
C PRO A 27 6.48 3.28 -38.30
N SER A 28 5.71 2.59 -39.13
CA SER A 28 4.50 3.10 -39.79
C SER A 28 3.35 3.37 -38.81
N GLN A 29 3.36 2.73 -37.63
CA GLN A 29 2.30 2.87 -36.62
C GLN A 29 2.63 3.89 -35.52
N THR A 30 3.67 4.71 -35.70
CA THR A 30 4.07 5.77 -34.73
C THR A 30 3.00 6.83 -34.50
N SER A 31 2.11 7.07 -35.48
CA SER A 31 1.00 8.02 -35.35
C SER A 31 0.04 7.68 -34.20
N PHE A 32 -0.15 6.40 -33.88
CA PHE A 32 -1.01 5.96 -32.77
C PHE A 32 -0.47 6.37 -31.40
N PHE A 33 0.86 6.32 -31.22
CA PHE A 33 1.51 6.71 -29.98
C PHE A 33 1.49 8.23 -29.77
N GLN A 34 1.58 8.99 -30.87
CA GLN A 34 1.49 10.46 -30.84
C GLN A 34 0.10 10.95 -30.43
N VAL A 35 -0.97 10.31 -30.94
CA VAL A 35 -2.35 10.65 -30.56
C VAL A 35 -2.63 10.41 -29.08
N LEU A 36 -1.94 9.43 -28.48
CA LEU A 36 -2.07 9.07 -27.07
C LEU A 36 -1.07 9.80 -26.16
N ASN A 37 -0.36 10.82 -26.67
CA ASN A 37 0.66 11.57 -25.94
C ASN A 37 1.80 10.71 -25.34
N ILE A 38 2.12 9.58 -25.97
CA ILE A 38 3.22 8.70 -25.53
C ILE A 38 4.51 9.12 -26.25
N PRO A 39 5.56 9.57 -25.54
CA PRO A 39 6.83 9.96 -26.15
C PRO A 39 7.59 8.73 -26.64
N THR A 40 7.57 8.52 -27.94
CA THR A 40 8.25 7.41 -28.62
C THR A 40 9.35 7.89 -29.56
N LYS A 41 10.44 7.13 -29.65
CA LYS A 41 11.56 7.37 -30.57
C LYS A 41 11.79 6.12 -31.44
N ILE A 42 12.11 6.33 -32.73
CA ILE A 42 12.45 5.22 -33.63
C ILE A 42 13.92 4.86 -33.41
N ASN A 43 14.18 3.64 -32.95
CA ASN A 43 15.53 3.10 -32.78
C ASN A 43 15.64 1.76 -33.53
N LYS A 44 16.66 1.62 -34.37
CA LYS A 44 16.97 0.39 -35.15
C LYS A 44 15.79 -0.18 -35.95
N GLY A 45 14.91 0.67 -36.47
CA GLY A 45 13.76 0.24 -37.27
C GLY A 45 12.54 -0.22 -36.47
N THR A 46 12.56 -0.07 -35.14
CA THR A 46 11.42 -0.36 -34.25
C THR A 46 11.06 0.86 -33.38
N VAL A 47 9.82 0.94 -32.91
CA VAL A 47 9.36 2.04 -32.04
C VAL A 47 9.71 1.74 -30.58
N GLU A 48 10.41 2.66 -29.91
CA GLU A 48 10.82 2.55 -28.51
C GLU A 48 10.17 3.65 -27.66
N ILE A 49 9.64 3.27 -26.49
CA ILE A 49 9.06 4.19 -25.51
C ILE A 49 10.20 4.74 -24.64
N THR A 50 10.34 6.07 -24.60
CA THR A 50 11.47 6.73 -23.91
C THR A 50 11.23 6.87 -22.41
N ILE A 51 10.00 7.19 -22.01
CA ILE A 51 9.62 7.53 -20.64
C ILE A 51 8.36 6.72 -20.28
N PRO A 52 8.24 6.17 -19.06
CA PRO A 52 6.98 5.60 -18.59
C PRO A 52 5.89 6.68 -18.58
N VAL A 53 4.74 6.35 -19.18
CA VAL A 53 3.57 7.24 -19.20
C VAL A 53 2.37 6.50 -18.61
N GLU A 54 1.69 7.18 -17.69
CA GLU A 54 0.37 6.77 -17.21
C GLU A 54 -0.64 7.03 -18.32
N LEU A 55 -1.23 5.96 -18.83
CA LEU A 55 -2.10 6.00 -19.99
C LEU A 55 -3.55 6.22 -19.57
N ILE A 56 -3.96 5.58 -18.47
CA ILE A 56 -5.34 5.64 -17.95
C ILE A 56 -5.28 5.77 -16.43
N LYS A 57 -6.04 6.72 -15.88
CA LYS A 57 -6.25 6.85 -14.44
C LYS A 57 -7.44 6.03 -13.98
N LYS A 58 -7.43 5.63 -12.71
CA LYS A 58 -8.54 4.95 -12.04
C LYS A 58 -9.79 5.83 -12.15
N GLY A 59 -10.86 5.27 -12.70
CA GLY A 59 -12.13 5.97 -12.91
C GLY A 59 -12.35 6.48 -14.34
N ASP A 60 -11.31 6.53 -15.18
CA ASP A 60 -11.47 6.93 -16.58
C ASP A 60 -11.95 5.78 -17.46
N LYS A 61 -12.67 6.13 -18.53
CA LYS A 61 -13.16 5.16 -19.51
C LYS A 61 -12.04 4.78 -20.46
N VAL A 62 -11.83 3.48 -20.63
CA VAL A 62 -10.83 2.94 -21.56
C VAL A 62 -11.22 3.28 -23.01
N GLY A 63 -10.35 4.03 -23.69
CA GLY A 63 -10.50 4.36 -25.09
C GLY A 63 -10.24 3.17 -26.03
N SER A 64 -10.81 3.21 -27.24
CA SER A 64 -10.60 2.14 -28.23
C SER A 64 -9.14 2.02 -28.66
N SER A 65 -8.45 3.15 -28.82
CA SER A 65 -7.04 3.19 -29.20
C SER A 65 -6.11 2.67 -28.10
N GLU A 66 -6.44 2.95 -26.85
CA GLU A 66 -5.67 2.56 -25.66
C GLU A 66 -5.74 1.05 -25.41
N SER A 67 -6.95 0.48 -25.49
CA SER A 67 -7.16 -0.97 -25.37
C SER A 67 -6.42 -1.75 -26.47
N ALA A 68 -6.49 -1.26 -27.72
CA ALA A 68 -5.77 -1.88 -28.84
C ALA A 68 -4.25 -1.80 -28.65
N LEU A 69 -3.73 -0.70 -28.11
CA LEU A 69 -2.31 -0.54 -27.80
C LEU A 69 -1.85 -1.52 -26.73
N LEU A 70 -2.57 -1.59 -25.60
CA LEU A 70 -2.27 -2.50 -24.50
C LEU A 70 -2.31 -3.96 -24.94
N ALA A 71 -3.26 -4.32 -25.80
CA ALA A 71 -3.34 -5.65 -26.40
C ALA A 71 -2.13 -5.97 -27.30
N LYS A 72 -1.67 -5.01 -28.10
CA LYS A 72 -0.47 -5.16 -28.96
C LYS A 72 0.83 -5.23 -28.15
N LEU A 73 0.93 -4.48 -27.05
CA LEU A 73 2.07 -4.52 -26.14
C LEU A 73 2.06 -5.77 -25.23
N GLY A 74 0.99 -6.58 -25.27
CA GLY A 74 0.85 -7.77 -24.43
C GLY A 74 0.63 -7.45 -22.95
N ILE A 75 0.39 -6.18 -22.60
CA ILE A 75 0.19 -5.74 -21.22
C ILE A 75 -1.26 -6.03 -20.84
N ARG A 76 -1.44 -6.81 -19.77
CA ARG A 76 -2.76 -7.18 -19.22
C ARG A 76 -2.91 -6.51 -17.86
N PRO A 77 -3.36 -5.24 -17.81
CA PRO A 77 -3.33 -4.47 -16.59
C PRO A 77 -4.42 -4.90 -15.60
N PHE A 78 -5.49 -5.53 -16.06
CA PHE A 78 -6.63 -5.88 -15.22
C PHE A 78 -6.60 -7.35 -14.87
N SER A 79 -6.76 -7.64 -13.60
CA SER A 79 -6.97 -8.98 -13.11
C SER A 79 -8.46 -9.18 -12.89
N TYR A 80 -9.07 -10.06 -13.68
CA TYR A 80 -10.48 -10.38 -13.48
C TYR A 80 -10.60 -11.51 -12.46
N GLY A 81 -11.51 -11.32 -11.52
CA GLY A 81 -11.87 -12.25 -10.47
C GLY A 81 -13.30 -11.98 -10.01
N LEU A 82 -13.81 -12.86 -9.16
CA LEU A 82 -15.06 -12.62 -8.47
C LEU A 82 -14.82 -11.53 -7.42
N VAL A 83 -15.47 -10.38 -7.60
CA VAL A 83 -15.54 -9.35 -6.57
C VAL A 83 -16.67 -9.75 -5.64
N ILE A 84 -16.32 -10.04 -4.38
CA ILE A 84 -17.29 -10.41 -3.35
C ILE A 84 -18.01 -9.12 -2.94
N CYS A 85 -19.33 -9.06 -3.13
CA CYS A 85 -20.12 -7.90 -2.69
C CYS A 85 -20.53 -8.04 -1.22
N ASN A 86 -21.14 -9.17 -0.87
CA ASN A 86 -21.52 -9.49 0.50
C ASN A 86 -21.36 -10.99 0.71
N VAL A 87 -21.03 -11.38 1.94
CA VAL A 87 -21.04 -12.78 2.37
C VAL A 87 -22.09 -12.93 3.44
N TYR A 88 -22.97 -13.92 3.30
CA TYR A 88 -23.89 -14.32 4.36
C TYR A 88 -23.39 -15.62 4.96
N ASP A 89 -23.16 -15.62 6.27
CA ASP A 89 -22.79 -16.82 7.01
C ASP A 89 -23.50 -16.81 8.38
N SER A 90 -24.16 -17.94 8.67
CA SER A 90 -24.74 -18.26 9.99
C SER A 90 -25.58 -17.14 10.63
N GLY A 91 -26.41 -16.45 9.85
CA GLY A 91 -27.29 -15.38 10.34
C GLY A 91 -26.69 -13.97 10.30
N SER A 92 -25.42 -13.83 9.93
CA SER A 92 -24.72 -12.55 9.84
C SER A 92 -24.37 -12.20 8.40
N VAL A 93 -24.44 -10.91 8.07
CA VAL A 93 -24.04 -10.36 6.77
C VAL A 93 -22.70 -9.66 6.94
N PHE A 94 -21.67 -10.16 6.27
CA PHE A 94 -20.33 -9.58 6.25
C PHE A 94 -20.16 -8.68 5.02
N SER A 95 -19.69 -7.46 5.26
CA SER A 95 -19.22 -6.55 4.21
C SER A 95 -17.80 -6.95 3.76
N PRO A 96 -17.39 -6.58 2.53
CA PRO A 96 -16.05 -6.88 2.01
C PRO A 96 -14.93 -6.33 2.89
N GLU A 97 -15.16 -5.19 3.54
CA GLU A 97 -14.19 -4.53 4.42
C GLU A 97 -13.76 -5.41 5.60
N VAL A 98 -14.64 -6.30 6.08
CA VAL A 98 -14.31 -7.23 7.17
C VAL A 98 -13.39 -8.35 6.68
N LEU A 99 -13.48 -8.71 5.39
CA LEU A 99 -12.62 -9.72 4.77
C LEU A 99 -11.22 -9.17 4.44
N ASP A 100 -11.11 -7.86 4.21
CA ASP A 100 -9.84 -7.18 3.91
C ASP A 100 -9.01 -6.85 5.16
N LEU A 101 -9.44 -7.27 6.36
CA LEU A 101 -8.70 -7.03 7.60
C LEU A 101 -7.44 -7.91 7.66
N THR A 102 -6.28 -7.27 7.75
CA THR A 102 -4.99 -7.98 7.86
C THR A 102 -4.65 -8.33 9.31
N GLU A 103 -3.80 -9.35 9.51
CA GLU A 103 -3.29 -9.71 10.84
C GLU A 103 -2.43 -8.58 11.45
N GLU A 104 -1.75 -7.78 10.60
CA GLU A 104 -0.95 -6.64 11.01
C GLU A 104 -1.82 -5.55 11.66
N ASP A 105 -2.96 -5.22 11.05
CA ASP A 105 -3.93 -4.26 11.61
C ASP A 105 -4.47 -4.71 12.98
N LEU A 106 -4.61 -6.03 13.18
CA LEU A 106 -5.06 -6.58 14.45
C LEU A 106 -3.96 -6.48 15.51
N MET A 107 -2.70 -6.77 15.13
CA MET A 107 -1.55 -6.68 16.02
C MET A 107 -1.33 -5.26 16.52
N ASP A 108 -1.44 -4.26 15.65
CA ASP A 108 -1.26 -2.85 16.01
C ASP A 108 -2.32 -2.37 17.01
N LYS A 109 -3.59 -2.73 16.78
CA LYS A 109 -4.67 -2.42 17.72
C LYS A 109 -4.47 -3.12 19.06
N PHE A 110 -4.03 -4.37 19.04
CA PHE A 110 -3.75 -5.12 20.26
C PHE A 110 -2.59 -4.50 21.05
N ALA A 111 -1.47 -4.19 20.39
CA ALA A 111 -0.31 -3.53 20.99
C ALA A 111 -0.68 -2.17 21.60
N SER A 112 -1.50 -1.38 20.89
CA SER A 112 -2.02 -0.10 21.39
C SER A 112 -2.87 -0.29 22.66
N GLY A 113 -3.74 -1.30 22.68
CA GLY A 113 -4.54 -1.65 23.85
C GLY A 113 -3.67 -2.02 25.07
N VAL A 114 -2.65 -2.86 24.87
CA VAL A 114 -1.73 -3.25 25.95
C VAL A 114 -0.94 -2.05 26.48
N SER A 115 -0.45 -1.17 25.59
CA SER A 115 0.25 0.05 25.98
C SER A 115 -0.63 0.99 26.81
N MET A 116 -1.91 1.12 26.46
CA MET A 116 -2.86 1.95 27.19
C MET A 116 -3.16 1.40 28.58
N VAL A 117 -3.34 0.08 28.70
CA VAL A 117 -3.53 -0.58 30.00
C VAL A 117 -2.27 -0.48 30.87
N ALA A 118 -1.07 -0.64 30.27
CA ALA A 118 0.20 -0.52 30.98
C ALA A 118 0.43 0.91 31.49
N SER A 119 0.17 1.94 30.68
CA SER A 119 0.29 3.35 31.07
C SER A 119 -0.72 3.74 32.16
N LEU A 120 -1.96 3.27 32.05
CA LEU A 120 -2.96 3.48 33.10
C LEU A 120 -2.53 2.81 34.42
N SER A 121 -2.09 1.55 34.36
CA SER A 121 -1.62 0.78 35.53
C SER A 121 -0.43 1.47 36.23
N LEU A 122 0.49 2.04 35.45
CA LEU A 122 1.62 2.81 35.96
C LEU A 122 1.16 4.08 36.68
N ALA A 123 0.20 4.81 36.12
CA ALA A 123 -0.32 6.04 36.72
C ALA A 123 -1.03 5.78 38.06
N ILE A 124 -1.80 4.70 38.16
CA ILE A 124 -2.50 4.31 39.40
C ILE A 124 -1.60 3.58 40.41
N SER A 125 -0.30 3.39 40.09
CA SER A 125 0.66 2.63 40.91
C SER A 125 0.19 1.21 41.24
N TYR A 126 -0.54 0.58 40.33
CA TYR A 126 -1.05 -0.79 40.51
C TYR A 126 -0.15 -1.78 39.78
N PRO A 127 0.50 -2.73 40.49
CA PRO A 127 1.48 -3.63 39.90
C PRO A 127 0.79 -4.77 39.12
N THR A 128 0.44 -4.50 37.86
CA THR A 128 0.12 -5.57 36.89
C THR A 128 1.41 -6.20 36.35
N MET A 129 1.34 -7.42 35.82
CA MET A 129 2.51 -8.11 35.24
C MET A 129 3.22 -7.27 34.16
N ALA A 130 2.46 -6.48 33.39
CA ALA A 130 3.02 -5.58 32.39
C ALA A 130 3.60 -4.29 33.00
N ALA A 131 3.00 -3.75 34.07
CA ALA A 131 3.41 -2.46 34.65
C ALA A 131 4.52 -2.58 35.72
N ALA A 132 4.62 -3.72 36.41
CA ALA A 132 5.60 -3.94 37.47
C ALA A 132 7.04 -3.57 37.08
N PRO A 133 7.61 -4.05 35.94
CA PRO A 133 8.98 -3.65 35.56
C PRO A 133 9.09 -2.15 35.24
N HIS A 134 8.05 -1.55 34.64
CA HIS A 134 8.03 -0.14 34.32
C HIS A 134 7.95 0.76 35.56
N MET A 135 7.29 0.32 36.63
CA MET A 135 7.24 1.03 37.91
C MET A 135 8.63 1.17 38.54
N PHE A 136 9.40 0.08 38.62
CA PHE A 136 10.76 0.09 39.15
C PHE A 136 11.70 0.96 38.31
N LEU A 137 11.62 0.86 36.98
CA LEU A 137 12.41 1.69 36.08
C LEU A 137 12.08 3.19 36.23
N ASN A 138 10.82 3.54 36.46
CA ASN A 138 10.43 4.94 36.65
C ASN A 138 10.95 5.50 37.97
N ALA A 139 10.88 4.71 39.05
CA ALA A 139 11.48 5.08 40.34
C ALA A 139 13.00 5.29 40.21
N TYR A 140 13.69 4.38 39.51
CA TYR A 140 15.12 4.51 39.23
C TYR A 140 15.44 5.77 38.42
N LYS A 141 14.66 6.07 37.37
CA LYS A 141 14.84 7.30 36.56
C LYS A 141 14.72 8.58 37.39
N ASN A 142 13.79 8.62 38.35
CA ASN A 142 13.63 9.79 39.22
C ASN A 142 14.85 10.01 40.12
N VAL A 143 15.39 8.94 40.72
CA VAL A 143 16.60 9.02 41.56
C VAL A 143 17.82 9.37 40.72
N LEU A 144 17.95 8.76 39.53
CA LEU A 144 19.03 9.06 38.60
C LEU A 144 19.00 10.51 38.13
N ALA A 145 17.82 11.07 37.85
CA ALA A 145 17.69 12.47 37.45
C ALA A 145 18.24 13.42 38.52
N VAL A 146 17.93 13.17 39.81
CA VAL A 146 18.46 13.94 40.93
C VAL A 146 19.98 13.78 41.05
N ALA A 147 20.50 12.56 40.93
CA ALA A 147 21.93 12.29 41.02
C ALA A 147 22.75 12.82 39.83
N LEU A 148 22.12 13.04 38.66
CA LEU A 148 22.76 13.68 37.51
C LEU A 148 22.73 15.21 37.61
N GLU A 149 21.68 15.78 38.20
CA GLU A 149 21.54 17.24 38.34
C GLU A 149 22.32 17.78 39.55
N THR A 150 22.49 16.97 40.59
CA THR A 150 23.35 17.28 41.72
C THR A 150 24.63 16.45 41.61
N ASP A 151 25.81 17.08 41.56
CA ASP A 151 27.13 16.42 41.59
C ASP A 151 27.41 15.78 42.98
N TYR A 152 26.44 15.05 43.52
CA TYR A 152 26.47 14.45 44.84
C TYR A 152 26.68 12.94 44.71
N SER A 153 27.84 12.46 45.17
CA SER A 153 28.17 11.04 45.18
C SER A 153 27.63 10.39 46.46
N TYR A 154 26.76 9.40 46.33
CA TYR A 154 26.28 8.61 47.45
C TYR A 154 27.36 7.59 47.85
N ASP A 155 27.99 7.78 49.02
CA ASP A 155 29.16 7.03 49.50
C ASP A 155 28.85 5.57 49.95
N HIS A 156 27.58 5.14 49.86
CA HIS A 156 27.11 3.82 50.29
C HIS A 156 26.28 3.08 49.22
N ALA A 157 26.43 3.44 47.94
CA ALA A 157 25.85 2.70 46.82
C ALA A 157 26.68 1.46 46.46
#